data_AF-A0A8H7TXG0-F1
#
_entry.id   AF-A0A8H7TXG0-F1
#
_cell.length_a   1.000
_cell.length_b   1.000
_cell.length_c   1.000
_cell.angle_alpha   90.00
_cell.angle_beta   90.00
_cell.angle_gamma   90.00
#
_symmetry.space_group_name_H-M   'P 1'
#
loop_
_entity.id
_entity.type
_entity.pdbx_description
1 polymer ?
#
loop_
_entity_poly.entity_id
_entity_poly.type
_entity_poly.pdbx_seq_one_letter_code
_entity_poly.pdbx_strand_id
1 'polypeptide(L)'
;MMLAEADEMIMDDAFLVNVVRPCFHDGSLASAVPALLRVLRHRAHEVAVEKDWLGYDKRMKGPLSVGQMHILGHCALDVLDKTLLKSREMSTEHQLLILAVAKKASKTTPSATSVHSRLIRLLPGLALSQKALDELARIIHNLDKDFRLDVEGTRRLLTFVPHARERLGTRAFLRITRLALFHSAQLLPDDFGCVHSNIRGTLDVVGEYFSSSGAEEVARTESCLDMSFSSNATQPVAEVTISSMPTPREDVDEAPRQHPRAIDGASMV
;
A
#
# COMPACT_ATOMS: atom_id res chain seq x y z
N MET A 1 19.05 28.75 -5.99
CA MET A 1 19.52 29.55 -4.83
C MET A 1 18.57 30.70 -4.54
N MET A 2 18.24 31.55 -5.53
CA MET A 2 17.32 32.69 -5.38
C MET A 2 15.92 32.37 -4.84
N LEU A 3 15.34 31.21 -5.15
CA LEU A 3 13.96 30.88 -4.72
C LEU A 3 13.81 30.80 -3.20
N ALA A 4 14.78 30.19 -2.51
CA ALA A 4 14.71 30.02 -1.06
C ALA A 4 15.00 31.32 -0.30
N GLU A 5 15.81 32.21 -0.88
CA GLU A 5 16.09 33.55 -0.35
C GLU A 5 14.87 34.47 -0.53
N ALA A 6 14.20 34.40 -1.69
CA ALA A 6 12.95 35.11 -1.91
C ALA A 6 11.84 34.62 -0.95
N ASP A 7 11.77 33.30 -0.73
CA ASP A 7 10.84 32.70 0.23
C ASP A 7 11.10 33.19 1.67
N GLU A 8 12.37 33.31 2.07
CA GLU A 8 12.79 33.83 3.38
C GLU A 8 12.34 35.29 3.60
N MET A 9 12.43 36.12 2.55
CA MET A 9 12.03 37.52 2.63
C MET A 9 10.51 37.71 2.62
N ILE A 10 9.79 36.89 1.86
CA ILE A 10 8.35 37.08 1.63
C ILE A 10 7.52 36.30 2.65
N MET A 11 7.88 35.04 2.94
CA MET A 11 7.19 34.09 3.84
C MET A 11 5.66 33.93 3.67
N ASP A 12 5.10 34.44 2.58
CA ASP A 12 3.66 34.43 2.30
C ASP A 12 3.18 33.09 1.68
N ASP A 13 1.90 32.77 1.90
CA ASP A 13 1.25 31.54 1.42
C ASP A 13 0.98 31.61 -0.09
N ALA A 14 0.57 32.79 -0.60
CA ALA A 14 0.37 32.98 -2.03
C ALA A 14 1.70 32.88 -2.79
N PHE A 15 2.82 33.27 -2.18
CA PHE A 15 4.14 33.03 -2.75
C PHE A 15 4.47 31.53 -2.86
N LEU A 16 4.11 30.72 -1.85
CA LEU A 16 4.29 29.26 -1.92
C LEU A 16 3.49 28.65 -3.08
N VAL A 17 2.23 29.05 -3.22
CA VAL A 17 1.32 28.49 -4.23
C VAL A 17 1.70 28.95 -5.63
N ASN A 18 1.94 30.25 -5.83
CA ASN A 18 2.02 30.86 -7.15
C ASN A 18 3.45 30.91 -7.70
N VAL A 19 4.47 30.80 -6.85
CA VAL A 19 5.88 30.91 -7.27
C VAL A 19 6.64 29.64 -6.92
N VAL A 20 6.70 29.29 -5.63
CA VAL A 20 7.56 28.19 -5.16
C VAL A 20 7.14 26.85 -5.75
N ARG A 21 5.84 26.52 -5.71
CA ARG A 21 5.32 25.25 -6.24
C ARG A 21 5.54 25.11 -7.75
N PRO A 22 5.18 26.08 -8.62
CA PRO A 22 5.52 26.02 -10.04
C PRO A 22 7.03 25.88 -10.28
N CYS A 23 7.88 26.60 -9.54
CA CYS A 23 9.33 26.46 -9.68
C CYS A 23 9.83 25.04 -9.35
N PHE A 24 9.24 24.35 -8.36
CA PHE A 24 9.55 22.94 -8.12
C PHE A 24 8.96 22.01 -9.19
N HIS A 25 7.82 22.37 -9.78
CA HIS A 25 7.17 21.61 -10.86
C HIS A 25 7.80 21.78 -12.24
N ASP A 26 8.48 22.90 -12.52
CA ASP A 26 9.09 23.17 -13.83
C ASP A 26 10.62 23.20 -13.77
N GLY A 27 11.19 23.47 -12.59
CA GLY A 27 12.62 23.62 -12.39
C GLY A 27 13.43 22.33 -12.50
N SER A 28 14.76 22.51 -12.59
CA SER A 28 15.73 21.42 -12.62
C SER A 28 15.85 20.74 -11.25
N LEU A 29 16.08 19.43 -11.28
CA LEU A 29 16.16 18.61 -10.07
C LEU A 29 17.30 19.02 -9.14
N ALA A 30 18.46 19.30 -9.73
CA ALA A 30 19.67 19.73 -9.05
C ALA A 30 19.46 21.02 -8.23
N SER A 31 18.52 21.86 -8.66
CA SER A 31 18.17 23.10 -7.94
C SER A 31 16.97 22.93 -7.00
N ALA A 32 16.04 22.01 -7.32
CA ALA A 32 14.79 21.84 -6.59
C ALA A 32 15.00 21.25 -5.18
N VAL A 33 15.81 20.19 -5.04
CA VAL A 33 16.04 19.55 -3.73
C VAL A 33 16.70 20.53 -2.74
N PRO A 34 17.84 21.19 -3.05
CA PRO A 34 18.45 22.14 -2.11
C PRO A 34 17.54 23.33 -1.79
N ALA A 35 16.77 23.83 -2.76
CA ALA A 35 15.84 24.92 -2.53
C ALA A 35 14.67 24.51 -1.63
N LEU A 36 14.08 23.32 -1.84
CA LEU A 36 13.04 22.79 -0.96
C LEU A 36 13.56 22.66 0.47
N LEU A 37 14.77 22.13 0.66
CA LEU A 37 15.34 21.99 2.01
C LEU A 37 15.62 23.33 2.69
N ARG A 38 16.07 24.35 1.95
CA ARG A 38 16.25 25.70 2.51
C ARG A 38 14.90 26.33 2.88
N VAL A 39 13.89 26.26 2.00
CA VAL A 39 12.52 26.72 2.29
C VAL A 39 11.97 26.05 3.56
N LEU A 40 12.14 24.73 3.66
CA LEU A 40 11.71 23.97 4.84
C LEU A 40 12.47 24.40 6.10
N ARG A 41 13.78 24.63 6.02
CA ARG A 41 14.58 25.14 7.16
C ARG A 41 14.11 26.52 7.61
N HIS A 42 13.89 27.44 6.67
CA HIS A 42 13.47 28.80 6.98
C HIS A 42 12.10 28.81 7.65
N ARG A 43 11.13 28.09 7.08
CA ARG A 43 9.75 28.16 7.57
C ARG A 43 9.49 27.25 8.79
N ALA A 44 10.10 26.07 8.87
CA ALA A 44 9.86 25.13 9.97
C ALA A 44 10.72 25.38 11.22
N HIS A 45 11.64 26.35 11.18
CA HIS A 45 12.56 26.78 12.26
C HIS A 45 13.46 25.68 12.89
N GLU A 46 13.23 24.40 12.61
CA GLU A 46 14.14 23.28 12.88
C GLU A 46 13.96 22.20 11.79
N VAL A 47 14.85 22.20 10.80
CA VAL A 47 15.10 21.02 9.96
C VAL A 47 16.57 20.64 10.12
N ALA A 48 16.94 20.25 11.34
CA ALA A 48 18.28 19.78 11.66
C ALA A 48 18.49 18.40 11.02
N VAL A 49 19.36 18.33 10.01
CA VAL A 49 19.77 17.08 9.33
C VAL A 49 20.63 16.28 10.30
N GLU A 50 20.01 15.68 11.31
CA GLU A 50 20.69 14.86 12.31
C GLU A 50 20.24 13.39 12.18
N LYS A 51 21.12 12.45 12.53
CA LYS A 51 21.03 11.03 12.16
C LYS A 51 19.76 10.26 12.62
N ASP A 52 18.91 10.87 13.45
CA ASP A 52 17.72 10.26 14.07
C ASP A 52 16.38 10.91 13.69
N TRP A 53 16.16 11.17 12.39
CA TRP A 53 14.85 11.60 11.87
C TRP A 53 13.71 10.60 12.09
N LEU A 54 14.03 9.33 12.34
CA LEU A 54 13.07 8.22 12.30
C LEU A 54 12.28 8.04 13.61
N GLY A 55 12.75 8.63 14.72
CA GLY A 55 12.25 8.33 16.07
C GLY A 55 11.25 9.31 16.67
N TYR A 56 11.15 10.56 16.19
CA TYR A 56 10.39 11.57 16.93
C TYR A 56 9.56 12.49 16.02
N ASP A 57 8.25 12.28 16.07
CA ASP A 57 7.15 13.12 15.53
C ASP A 57 7.18 14.59 16.03
N LYS A 58 8.12 14.91 16.93
CA LYS A 58 8.19 16.13 17.75
C LYS A 58 9.09 17.26 17.19
N ARG A 59 9.78 17.09 16.05
CA ARG A 59 10.86 18.02 15.66
C ARG A 59 10.58 19.06 14.56
N MET A 60 9.44 19.03 13.87
CA MET A 60 8.97 20.24 13.19
C MET A 60 8.12 21.05 14.17
N LYS A 61 8.80 21.86 15.00
CA LYS A 61 8.20 22.88 15.87
C LYS A 61 8.45 24.24 15.23
N GLY A 62 7.70 24.54 14.18
CA GLY A 62 7.70 25.86 13.55
C GLY A 62 6.28 26.44 13.50
N PRO A 63 6.14 27.77 13.35
CA PRO A 63 4.85 28.46 13.25
C PRO A 63 4.09 28.21 11.92
N LEU A 64 4.40 27.11 11.22
CA LEU A 64 3.80 26.80 9.92
C LEU A 64 2.28 26.65 10.05
N SER A 65 1.55 27.43 9.25
CA SER A 65 0.11 27.27 9.14
C SER A 65 -0.23 25.89 8.55
N VAL A 66 -1.42 25.39 8.86
CA VAL A 66 -1.96 24.15 8.28
C VAL A 66 -1.91 24.19 6.74
N GLY A 67 -2.20 25.36 6.15
CA GLY A 67 -2.15 25.59 4.70
C GLY A 67 -0.73 25.52 4.13
N GLN A 68 0.24 26.17 4.78
CA GLN A 68 1.65 26.13 4.37
C GLN A 68 2.21 24.70 4.38
N MET A 69 1.90 23.94 5.43
CA MET A 69 2.36 22.56 5.55
C MET A 69 1.76 21.68 4.44
N HIS A 70 0.49 21.89 4.09
CA HIS A 70 -0.15 21.20 2.97
C HIS A 70 0.56 21.47 1.64
N ILE A 71 0.85 22.74 1.34
CA ILE A 71 1.52 23.14 0.09
C ILE A 71 2.93 22.55 0.03
N LEU A 72 3.69 22.66 1.12
CA LEU A 72 5.04 22.11 1.21
C LEU A 72 5.06 20.58 1.08
N GLY A 73 4.04 19.89 1.61
CA GLY A 73 3.85 18.46 1.39
C GLY A 73 3.69 18.10 -0.08
N HIS A 74 2.87 18.83 -0.82
CA HIS A 74 2.71 18.64 -2.26
C HIS A 74 3.99 18.97 -3.04
N CYS A 75 4.67 20.06 -2.71
CA CYS A 75 5.96 20.40 -3.29
C CYS A 75 7.01 19.30 -3.05
N ALA A 76 7.04 18.72 -1.85
CA ALA A 76 7.92 17.61 -1.53
C ALA A 76 7.62 16.38 -2.40
N LEU A 77 6.35 16.05 -2.58
CA LEU A 77 5.94 14.95 -3.48
C LEU A 77 6.21 15.26 -4.96
N ASP A 78 6.07 16.52 -5.40
CA ASP A 78 6.43 16.95 -6.76
C ASP A 78 7.92 16.73 -7.01
N VAL A 79 8.77 17.12 -6.05
CA VAL A 79 10.21 16.87 -6.12
C VAL A 79 10.51 15.37 -6.09
N LEU A 80 9.86 14.60 -5.20
CA LEU A 80 10.04 13.15 -5.11
C LEU A 80 9.74 12.46 -6.46
N ASP A 81 8.58 12.73 -7.03
CA ASP A 81 8.12 12.15 -8.29
C ASP A 81 9.11 12.43 -9.44
N LYS A 82 9.55 13.70 -9.54
CA LYS A 82 10.58 14.12 -10.50
C LYS A 82 11.92 13.43 -10.30
N THR A 83 12.38 13.28 -9.05
CA THR A 83 13.66 12.63 -8.76
C THR A 83 13.66 11.17 -9.19
N LEU A 84 12.49 10.55 -9.14
CA LEU A 84 12.32 9.12 -9.40
C LEU A 84 12.19 8.84 -10.89
N LEU A 85 11.58 9.76 -11.66
CA LEU A 85 11.52 9.69 -13.12
C LEU A 85 12.87 9.92 -13.83
N LYS A 86 13.75 10.77 -13.28
CA LYS A 86 15.01 11.16 -13.95
C LYS A 86 16.26 10.37 -13.54
N SER A 87 16.13 9.50 -12.54
CA SER A 87 17.06 8.49 -12.00
C SER A 87 18.48 8.93 -11.52
N ARG A 88 18.76 8.42 -10.30
CA ARG A 88 20.00 7.94 -9.66
C ARG A 88 20.81 8.80 -8.71
N GLU A 89 20.68 10.11 -8.65
CA GLU A 89 21.53 10.91 -7.74
C GLU A 89 20.85 11.45 -6.48
N MET A 90 19.64 10.97 -6.14
CA MET A 90 19.07 11.34 -4.85
C MET A 90 19.53 10.36 -3.77
N SER A 91 20.38 10.86 -2.86
CA SER A 91 20.81 10.10 -1.69
C SER A 91 19.61 9.61 -0.86
N THR A 92 19.79 8.48 -0.17
CA THR A 92 18.81 7.94 0.77
C THR A 92 18.36 8.97 1.80
N GLU A 93 19.27 9.85 2.25
CA GLU A 93 18.95 10.92 3.21
C GLU A 93 17.95 11.93 2.64
N HIS A 94 18.15 12.36 1.40
CA HIS A 94 17.21 13.26 0.72
C HIS A 94 15.84 12.61 0.52
N GLN A 95 15.80 11.32 0.13
CA GLN A 95 14.55 10.55 0.02
C GLN A 95 13.78 10.55 1.35
N LEU A 96 14.45 10.20 2.45
CA LEU A 96 13.83 10.14 3.78
C LEU A 96 13.34 11.52 4.25
N LEU A 97 14.09 12.58 3.97
CA LEU A 97 13.71 13.93 4.35
C LEU A 97 12.45 14.40 3.62
N ILE A 98 12.37 14.14 2.33
CA ILE A 98 11.18 14.43 1.51
C ILE A 98 9.96 13.65 2.04
N LEU A 99 10.14 12.36 2.36
CA LEU A 99 9.08 11.53 2.94
C LEU A 99 8.63 12.02 4.32
N ALA A 100 9.55 12.51 5.16
CA ALA A 100 9.22 13.08 6.46
C ALA A 100 8.35 14.33 6.35
N VAL A 101 8.61 15.19 5.36
CA VAL A 101 7.80 16.38 5.05
C VAL A 101 6.40 15.96 4.60
N ALA A 102 6.30 15.02 3.65
CA ALA A 102 5.01 14.50 3.19
C ALA A 102 4.19 13.88 4.33
N LYS A 103 4.83 13.11 5.22
CA LYS A 103 4.20 12.57 6.42
C LYS A 103 3.65 13.66 7.33
N LYS A 104 4.44 14.71 7.59
CA LYS A 104 4.00 15.81 8.46
C LYS A 104 2.81 16.55 7.87
N ALA A 105 2.86 16.87 6.58
CA ALA A 105 1.76 17.49 5.85
C ALA A 105 0.48 16.66 5.89
N SER A 106 0.62 15.34 5.86
CA SER A 106 -0.51 14.41 5.93
C SER A 106 -1.18 14.36 7.31
N LYS A 107 -0.45 14.67 8.39
CA LYS A 107 -1.01 14.69 9.76
C LYS A 107 -1.68 16.01 10.12
N THR A 108 -1.27 17.11 9.50
CA THR A 108 -1.70 18.45 9.91
C THR A 108 -3.01 18.88 9.27
N THR A 109 -3.50 18.19 8.24
CA THR A 109 -4.62 18.66 7.41
C THR A 109 -5.70 17.59 7.27
N PRO A 110 -6.98 17.89 7.52
CA PRO A 110 -8.10 16.98 7.22
C PRO A 110 -8.21 16.64 5.72
N SER A 111 -7.66 17.48 4.84
CA SER A 111 -7.60 17.29 3.38
C SER A 111 -6.40 16.45 2.90
N ALA A 112 -5.70 15.78 3.82
CA ALA A 112 -4.52 14.98 3.51
C ALA A 112 -4.79 13.76 2.62
N THR A 113 -6.05 13.44 2.31
CA THR A 113 -6.44 12.42 1.33
C THR A 113 -5.66 12.58 0.03
N SER A 114 -5.49 13.81 -0.47
CA SER A 114 -4.76 14.06 -1.72
C SER A 114 -3.27 13.69 -1.63
N VAL A 115 -2.63 13.98 -0.50
CA VAL A 115 -1.23 13.62 -0.21
C VAL A 115 -1.11 12.11 -0.05
N HIS A 116 -2.04 11.48 0.65
CA HIS A 116 -2.10 10.04 0.87
C HIS A 116 -2.29 9.25 -0.44
N SER A 117 -3.28 9.61 -1.26
CA SER A 117 -3.49 9.01 -2.58
C SER A 117 -2.24 9.15 -3.47
N ARG A 118 -1.53 10.27 -3.35
CA ARG A 118 -0.30 10.49 -4.11
C ARG A 118 0.87 9.65 -3.61
N LEU A 119 1.02 9.45 -2.29
CA LEU A 119 2.01 8.51 -1.72
C LEU A 119 1.80 7.08 -2.23
N ILE A 120 0.55 6.63 -2.34
CA ILE A 120 0.21 5.30 -2.88
C ILE A 120 0.54 5.19 -4.36
N ARG A 121 0.26 6.24 -5.15
CA ARG A 121 0.61 6.27 -6.58
C ARG A 121 2.11 6.13 -6.82
N LEU A 122 2.92 6.58 -5.87
CA LEU A 122 4.36 6.49 -5.98
C LEU A 122 4.81 5.02 -5.82
N LEU A 123 4.25 4.20 -4.92
CA LEU A 123 4.73 2.83 -4.60
C LEU A 123 5.23 1.98 -5.80
N PRO A 124 4.50 1.82 -6.92
CA PRO A 124 4.90 0.91 -7.99
C PRO A 124 6.09 1.42 -8.84
N GLY A 125 6.38 2.73 -8.82
CA GLY A 125 7.25 3.38 -9.79
C GLY A 125 8.65 3.77 -9.31
N LEU A 126 8.96 3.61 -8.02
CA LEU A 126 10.10 4.34 -7.46
C LEU A 126 11.40 3.56 -7.46
N ALA A 127 12.47 4.18 -7.96
CA ALA A 127 13.86 3.86 -7.61
C ALA A 127 14.22 4.37 -6.20
N LEU A 128 13.37 4.12 -5.20
CA LEU A 128 13.71 4.38 -3.80
C LEU A 128 14.75 3.38 -3.31
N SER A 129 15.64 3.86 -2.45
CA SER A 129 16.44 3.01 -1.56
C SER A 129 15.52 2.13 -0.71
N GLN A 130 16.01 0.94 -0.32
CA GLN A 130 15.28 0.01 0.56
C GLN A 130 14.72 0.73 1.81
N LYS A 131 15.57 1.49 2.49
CA LYS A 131 15.21 2.24 3.70
C LYS A 131 14.11 3.29 3.46
N ALA A 132 14.15 3.98 2.31
CA ALA A 132 13.12 4.95 1.97
C ALA A 132 11.81 4.27 1.56
N LEU A 133 11.88 3.11 0.90
CA LEU A 133 10.69 2.35 0.52
C LEU A 133 9.99 1.75 1.74
N ASP A 134 10.74 1.20 2.70
CA ASP A 134 10.20 0.74 4.00
C ASP A 134 9.56 1.91 4.78
N GLU A 135 10.19 3.08 4.74
CA GLU A 135 9.66 4.30 5.38
C GLU A 135 8.38 4.79 4.69
N LEU A 136 8.32 4.78 3.36
CA LEU A 136 7.11 5.09 2.60
C LEU A 136 5.97 4.13 2.98
N ALA A 137 6.23 2.82 3.00
CA ALA A 137 5.26 1.82 3.42
C ALA A 137 4.75 2.07 4.84
N ARG A 138 5.65 2.42 5.77
CA ARG A 138 5.30 2.80 7.13
C ARG A 138 4.45 4.06 7.19
N ILE A 139 4.72 5.08 6.38
CA ILE A 139 3.93 6.32 6.33
C ILE A 139 2.52 6.01 5.84
N ILE A 140 2.39 5.30 4.73
CA ILE A 140 1.09 4.94 4.15
C ILE A 140 0.26 4.16 5.17
N HIS A 141 0.85 3.14 5.81
CA HIS A 141 0.18 2.34 6.84
C HIS A 141 -0.33 3.16 8.03
N ASN A 142 0.43 4.18 8.47
CA ASN A 142 0.01 5.00 9.60
C ASN A 142 -1.12 5.98 9.24
N LEU A 143 -1.15 6.46 8.00
CA LEU A 143 -2.16 7.41 7.52
C LEU A 143 -3.48 6.73 7.17
N ASP A 144 -3.44 5.45 6.77
CA ASP A 144 -4.64 4.68 6.42
C ASP A 144 -5.74 4.70 7.48
N LYS A 145 -5.37 4.70 8.76
CA LYS A 145 -6.36 4.78 9.86
C LYS A 145 -7.34 5.94 9.73
N ASP A 146 -6.94 6.99 8.99
CA ASP A 146 -7.67 8.23 8.83
C ASP A 146 -8.31 8.39 7.43
N PHE A 147 -8.00 7.53 6.44
CA PHE A 147 -8.43 7.73 5.04
C PHE A 147 -8.91 6.44 4.36
N ARG A 148 -10.07 6.51 3.70
CA ARG A 148 -10.52 5.45 2.78
C ARG A 148 -9.90 5.65 1.41
N LEU A 149 -9.45 4.55 0.79
CA LEU A 149 -9.00 4.54 -0.60
C LEU A 149 -10.16 4.33 -1.57
N ASP A 150 -10.02 4.94 -2.73
CA ASP A 150 -10.85 4.62 -3.89
C ASP A 150 -10.44 3.28 -4.51
N VAL A 151 -11.24 2.83 -5.49
CA VAL A 151 -11.02 1.58 -6.21
C VAL A 151 -9.63 1.56 -6.85
N GLU A 152 -9.21 2.69 -7.43
CA GLU A 152 -7.93 2.79 -8.14
C GLU A 152 -6.73 2.74 -7.18
N GLY A 153 -6.79 3.42 -6.05
CA GLY A 153 -5.78 3.35 -4.99
C GLY A 153 -5.66 1.93 -4.43
N THR A 154 -6.80 1.28 -4.20
CA THR A 154 -6.86 -0.12 -3.77
C THR A 154 -6.22 -1.05 -4.80
N ARG A 155 -6.60 -0.91 -6.08
CA ARG A 155 -6.04 -1.69 -7.19
C ARG A 155 -4.52 -1.53 -7.29
N ARG A 156 -4.01 -0.31 -7.10
CA ARG A 156 -2.56 -0.03 -7.11
C ARG A 156 -1.82 -0.73 -5.97
N LEU A 157 -2.37 -0.70 -4.75
CA LEU A 157 -1.79 -1.42 -3.63
C LEU A 157 -1.74 -2.93 -3.90
N LEU A 158 -2.85 -3.52 -4.33
CA LEU A 158 -2.92 -4.95 -4.64
C LEU A 158 -1.92 -5.35 -5.75
N THR A 159 -1.81 -4.53 -6.80
CA THR A 159 -0.86 -4.78 -7.90
C THR A 159 0.60 -4.61 -7.46
N PHE A 160 0.86 -3.84 -6.40
CA PHE A 160 2.21 -3.67 -5.86
C PHE A 160 2.65 -4.84 -4.98
N VAL A 161 1.73 -5.60 -4.35
CA VAL A 161 2.09 -6.67 -3.40
C VAL A 161 3.09 -7.70 -3.96
N PRO A 162 2.95 -8.22 -5.20
CA PRO A 162 3.93 -9.15 -5.77
C PRO A 162 5.36 -8.57 -5.76
N HIS A 163 5.49 -7.30 -6.13
CA HIS A 163 6.78 -6.59 -6.13
C HIS A 163 7.25 -6.21 -4.72
N ALA A 164 6.31 -5.97 -3.81
CA ALA A 164 6.60 -5.61 -2.43
C ALA A 164 7.36 -6.73 -1.72
N ARG A 165 7.04 -8.01 -1.99
CA ARG A 165 7.74 -9.17 -1.41
C ARG A 165 9.25 -9.13 -1.69
N GLU A 166 9.64 -8.74 -2.89
CA GLU A 166 11.04 -8.72 -3.32
C GLU A 166 11.78 -7.45 -2.85
N ARG A 167 11.03 -6.39 -2.55
CA ARG A 167 11.56 -5.03 -2.37
C ARG A 167 11.35 -4.44 -0.99
N LEU A 168 10.60 -5.09 -0.10
CA LEU A 168 10.34 -4.61 1.26
C LEU A 168 10.91 -5.58 2.27
N GLY A 169 11.32 -5.06 3.43
CA GLY A 169 11.53 -5.91 4.59
C GLY A 169 10.20 -6.54 5.04
N THR A 170 10.26 -7.71 5.68
CA THR A 170 9.09 -8.48 6.11
C THR A 170 8.00 -7.67 6.79
N ARG A 171 8.37 -6.80 7.73
CA ARG A 171 7.42 -5.94 8.43
C ARG A 171 6.69 -4.97 7.48
N ALA A 172 7.42 -4.35 6.54
CA ALA A 172 6.85 -3.41 5.59
C ALA A 172 6.00 -4.12 4.54
N PHE A 173 6.44 -5.29 4.08
CA PHE A 173 5.66 -6.18 3.22
C PHE A 173 4.30 -6.53 3.85
N LEU A 174 4.30 -7.07 5.07
CA LEU A 174 3.07 -7.44 5.76
C LEU A 174 2.11 -6.26 5.94
N ARG A 175 2.62 -5.06 6.25
CA ARG A 175 1.80 -3.85 6.39
C ARG A 175 1.12 -3.45 5.10
N ILE A 176 1.85 -3.46 3.98
CA ILE A 176 1.30 -3.13 2.67
C ILE A 176 0.27 -4.17 2.24
N THR A 177 0.56 -5.45 2.44
CA THR A 177 -0.36 -6.54 2.15
C THR A 177 -1.66 -6.43 2.96
N ARG A 178 -1.55 -6.23 4.28
CA ARG A 178 -2.71 -6.04 5.15
C ARG A 178 -3.54 -4.84 4.72
N LEU A 179 -2.88 -3.73 4.39
CA LEU A 179 -3.53 -2.52 3.91
C LEU A 179 -4.31 -2.77 2.61
N ALA A 180 -3.68 -3.40 1.62
CA ALA A 180 -4.28 -3.71 0.34
C ALA A 180 -5.54 -4.57 0.50
N LEU A 181 -5.46 -5.61 1.33
CA LEU A 181 -6.59 -6.50 1.63
C LEU A 181 -7.70 -5.78 2.42
N PHE A 182 -7.33 -4.97 3.42
CA PHE A 182 -8.29 -4.22 4.23
C PHE A 182 -9.12 -3.26 3.37
N HIS A 183 -8.51 -2.48 2.48
CA HIS A 183 -9.26 -1.61 1.58
C HIS A 183 -10.09 -2.38 0.57
N SER A 184 -9.58 -3.52 0.08
CA SER A 184 -10.35 -4.36 -0.84
C SER A 184 -11.65 -4.88 -0.21
N ALA A 185 -11.64 -5.20 1.09
CA ALA A 185 -12.80 -5.63 1.84
C ALA A 185 -13.81 -4.50 2.12
N GLN A 186 -13.39 -3.24 1.99
CA GLN A 186 -14.25 -2.06 2.17
C GLN A 186 -14.89 -1.56 0.87
N LEU A 187 -14.53 -2.13 -0.28
CA LEU A 187 -15.13 -1.73 -1.55
C LEU A 187 -16.61 -2.13 -1.60
N LEU A 188 -17.40 -1.34 -2.32
CA LEU A 188 -18.78 -1.70 -2.59
C LEU A 188 -18.83 -2.96 -3.48
N PRO A 189 -19.91 -3.76 -3.42
CA PRO A 189 -20.04 -4.97 -4.23
C PRO A 189 -19.82 -4.73 -5.74
N ASP A 190 -20.32 -3.60 -6.25
CA ASP A 190 -20.19 -3.22 -7.66
C ASP A 190 -18.73 -2.93 -8.05
N ASP A 191 -17.93 -2.39 -7.12
CA ASP A 191 -16.52 -2.05 -7.32
C ASP A 191 -15.59 -3.25 -7.07
N PHE A 192 -16.03 -4.21 -6.26
CA PHE A 192 -15.23 -5.39 -5.89
C PHE A 192 -14.83 -6.22 -7.12
N GLY A 193 -15.73 -6.33 -8.10
CA GLY A 193 -15.45 -7.01 -9.36
C GLY A 193 -14.25 -6.43 -10.11
N CYS A 194 -13.98 -5.13 -9.97
CA CYS A 194 -12.86 -4.44 -10.64
C CYS A 194 -11.49 -4.83 -10.09
N VAL A 195 -11.41 -5.37 -8.87
CA VAL A 195 -10.15 -5.73 -8.21
C VAL A 195 -10.05 -7.21 -7.84
N HIS A 196 -11.09 -8.01 -8.11
CA HIS A 196 -11.16 -9.41 -7.71
C HIS A 196 -9.94 -10.25 -8.14
N SER A 197 -9.48 -10.11 -9.38
CA SER A 197 -8.29 -10.81 -9.87
C SER A 197 -7.01 -10.36 -9.14
N ASN A 198 -6.91 -9.06 -8.80
CA ASN A 198 -5.78 -8.53 -8.04
C ASN A 198 -5.78 -9.05 -6.59
N ILE A 199 -6.96 -9.18 -5.97
CA ILE A 199 -7.11 -9.79 -4.63
C ILE A 199 -6.65 -11.24 -4.67
N ARG A 200 -7.11 -12.03 -5.65
CA ARG A 200 -6.70 -13.42 -5.79
C ARG A 200 -5.17 -13.55 -5.93
N GLY A 201 -4.56 -12.79 -6.84
CA GLY A 201 -3.10 -12.80 -7.00
C GLY A 201 -2.36 -12.34 -5.74
N THR A 202 -2.91 -11.39 -5.00
CA THR A 202 -2.36 -10.97 -3.69
C THR A 202 -2.39 -12.11 -2.69
N LEU A 203 -3.50 -12.84 -2.58
CA LEU A 203 -3.63 -13.98 -1.68
C LEU A 203 -2.69 -15.14 -2.05
N ASP A 204 -2.51 -15.39 -3.36
CA ASP A 204 -1.57 -16.40 -3.85
C ASP A 204 -0.13 -16.08 -3.42
N VAL A 205 0.30 -14.81 -3.60
CA VAL A 205 1.63 -14.34 -3.15
C VAL A 205 1.81 -14.49 -1.64
N VAL A 206 0.77 -14.19 -0.86
CA VAL A 206 0.81 -14.33 0.61
C VAL A 206 0.91 -15.80 1.01
N GLY A 207 0.09 -16.67 0.40
CA GLY A 207 0.14 -18.11 0.64
C GLY A 207 1.51 -18.68 0.33
N GLU A 208 2.12 -18.26 -0.78
CA GLU A 208 3.47 -18.67 -1.15
C GLU A 208 4.52 -18.16 -0.15
N TYR A 209 4.44 -16.89 0.25
CA TYR A 209 5.37 -16.29 1.22
C TYR A 209 5.41 -17.07 2.54
N PHE A 210 4.24 -17.42 3.08
CA PHE A 210 4.16 -18.22 4.32
C PHE A 210 4.61 -19.67 4.14
N SER A 211 4.46 -20.23 2.93
CA SER A 211 4.90 -21.59 2.60
C SER A 211 6.42 -21.68 2.39
N SER A 212 7.09 -20.58 2.02
CA SER A 212 8.50 -20.55 1.58
C SER A 212 9.49 -20.03 2.63
N SER A 213 9.24 -20.21 3.93
CA SER A 213 9.99 -19.70 5.12
C SER A 213 9.57 -18.33 5.69
N GLY A 214 8.64 -17.60 5.06
CA GLY A 214 8.17 -16.31 5.57
C GLY A 214 7.52 -16.41 6.95
N ALA A 215 6.88 -17.55 7.28
CA ALA A 215 6.32 -17.79 8.61
C ALA A 215 7.38 -17.67 9.74
N GLU A 216 8.59 -18.20 9.51
CA GLU A 216 9.67 -18.12 10.48
C GLU A 216 10.24 -16.71 10.60
N GLU A 217 10.33 -15.98 9.48
CA GLU A 217 10.80 -14.60 9.46
C GLU A 217 9.84 -13.67 10.20
N VAL A 218 8.54 -13.90 10.03
CA VAL A 218 7.47 -13.18 10.75
C VAL A 218 7.51 -13.48 12.25
N ALA A 219 7.72 -14.74 12.63
CA ALA A 219 7.89 -15.13 14.03
C ALA A 219 9.11 -14.43 14.68
N ARG A 220 10.18 -14.20 13.92
CA ARG A 220 11.40 -13.54 14.39
C ARG A 220 11.29 -12.01 14.49
N THR A 221 10.40 -11.35 13.77
CA THR A 221 10.46 -9.89 13.55
C THR A 221 9.52 -9.05 14.44
N GLU A 222 8.97 -9.57 15.55
CA GLU A 222 7.89 -8.93 16.33
C GLU A 222 6.73 -8.40 15.45
N SER A 223 6.62 -8.91 14.22
CA SER A 223 5.69 -8.41 13.19
C SER A 223 4.34 -9.12 13.26
N CYS A 224 4.16 -9.99 14.25
CA CYS A 224 2.92 -10.70 14.53
C CYS A 224 1.75 -9.72 14.80
N LEU A 225 2.02 -8.57 15.44
CA LEU A 225 0.99 -7.53 15.66
C LEU A 225 0.50 -6.90 14.35
N ASP A 226 1.38 -6.76 13.35
CA ASP A 226 1.03 -6.21 12.04
C ASP A 226 0.21 -7.20 11.20
N MET A 227 0.09 -8.48 11.61
CA MET A 227 -0.74 -9.52 10.96
C MET A 227 -2.15 -9.68 11.53
N SER A 228 -2.52 -8.92 12.57
CA SER A 228 -3.90 -8.96 13.09
C SER A 228 -4.88 -8.44 12.02
N PHE A 229 -5.38 -9.36 11.19
CA PHE A 229 -6.57 -9.13 10.38
C PHE A 229 -7.67 -8.78 11.35
N SER A 230 -8.24 -7.59 11.24
CA SER A 230 -9.39 -7.22 12.06
C SER A 230 -10.54 -8.13 11.66
N SER A 231 -10.73 -9.19 12.43
CA SER A 231 -11.94 -9.99 12.49
C SER A 231 -13.05 -9.17 13.16
N ASN A 232 -13.46 -8.08 12.51
CA ASN A 232 -14.72 -7.40 12.78
C ASN A 232 -15.71 -7.57 11.60
N ALA A 233 -15.58 -8.66 10.86
CA ALA A 233 -16.66 -9.15 10.01
C ALA A 233 -17.61 -10.02 10.84
N THR A 234 -18.36 -9.39 11.75
CA THR A 234 -19.54 -10.01 12.36
C THR A 234 -20.71 -9.87 11.40
N GLN A 235 -20.62 -10.52 10.25
CA GLN A 235 -21.78 -10.93 9.48
C GLN A 235 -21.53 -12.37 9.04
N PRO A 236 -22.42 -13.32 9.37
CA PRO A 236 -22.28 -14.68 8.89
C PRO A 236 -22.37 -14.64 7.37
N VAL A 237 -21.26 -14.97 6.71
CA VAL A 237 -21.29 -15.39 5.31
C VAL A 237 -22.24 -16.57 5.29
N ALA A 238 -23.41 -16.39 4.67
CA ALA A 238 -24.32 -17.48 4.40
C ALA A 238 -23.52 -18.61 3.74
N GLU A 239 -23.59 -19.79 4.35
CA GLU A 239 -22.99 -21.01 3.84
C GLU A 239 -23.27 -21.13 2.36
N VAL A 240 -22.23 -20.98 1.53
CA VAL A 240 -22.26 -21.60 0.21
C VAL A 240 -22.15 -23.08 0.50
N THR A 241 -23.31 -23.72 0.67
CA THR A 241 -23.43 -25.17 0.66
C THR A 241 -22.91 -25.62 -0.70
N ILE A 242 -21.65 -26.08 -0.74
CA ILE A 242 -21.20 -26.93 -1.83
C ILE A 242 -22.07 -28.17 -1.72
N SER A 243 -23.14 -28.19 -2.52
CA SER A 243 -23.95 -29.37 -2.73
C SER A 243 -23.03 -30.43 -3.33
N SER A 244 -22.51 -31.29 -2.47
CA SER A 244 -21.92 -32.56 -2.88
C SER A 244 -23.02 -33.30 -3.63
N MET A 245 -22.89 -33.34 -4.96
CA MET A 245 -23.63 -34.26 -5.81
C MET A 245 -23.54 -35.66 -5.20
N PRO A 246 -24.68 -36.35 -4.96
CA PRO A 246 -24.64 -37.71 -4.47
C PRO A 246 -24.15 -38.64 -5.60
N THR A 247 -23.22 -39.52 -5.25
CA THR A 247 -22.88 -40.71 -6.04
C THR A 247 -24.14 -41.47 -6.44
N PRO A 248 -24.28 -41.95 -7.69
CA PRO A 248 -25.40 -42.81 -8.05
C PRO A 248 -25.27 -44.12 -7.28
N ARG A 249 -26.28 -44.41 -6.44
CA ARG A 249 -26.45 -45.73 -5.83
C ARG A 249 -26.96 -46.69 -6.90
N GLU A 250 -26.21 -47.75 -7.16
CA GLU A 250 -26.75 -48.98 -7.71
C GLU A 250 -27.74 -49.55 -6.69
N ASP A 251 -29.01 -49.58 -7.07
CA ASP A 251 -30.02 -50.44 -6.46
C ASP A 251 -30.86 -50.99 -7.61
N VAL A 252 -30.66 -52.26 -7.95
CA VAL A 252 -31.67 -53.05 -8.65
C VAL A 252 -31.86 -54.33 -7.86
N ASP A 253 -32.90 -54.25 -7.02
CA ASP A 253 -33.78 -55.30 -6.52
C ASP A 253 -33.47 -56.74 -6.91
N GLU A 254 -33.10 -57.51 -5.87
CA GLU A 254 -33.21 -58.95 -5.85
C GLU A 254 -34.67 -59.33 -5.51
N ALA A 255 -35.41 -59.82 -6.51
CA ALA A 255 -36.69 -60.49 -6.31
C ALA A 255 -36.60 -61.95 -6.80
N PRO A 256 -37.20 -62.92 -6.06
CA PRO A 256 -36.91 -64.34 -6.23
C PRO A 256 -37.69 -64.92 -7.41
N ARG A 257 -37.01 -65.63 -8.32
CA ARG A 257 -37.68 -66.41 -9.37
C ARG A 257 -37.59 -67.91 -9.08
N GLN A 258 -38.77 -68.46 -8.82
CA GLN A 258 -39.08 -69.87 -8.73
C GLN A 258 -38.68 -70.63 -10.01
N HIS A 259 -38.15 -71.83 -9.83
CA HIS A 259 -37.98 -72.83 -10.89
C HIS A 259 -39.33 -73.26 -11.48
N PRO A 260 -39.31 -73.64 -12.76
CA PRO A 260 -39.92 -74.90 -13.16
C PRO A 260 -38.90 -75.83 -13.83
N ARG A 261 -39.04 -77.13 -13.54
CA ARG A 261 -38.34 -78.25 -14.16
C ARG A 261 -39.03 -78.69 -15.46
N ALA A 262 -38.20 -79.32 -16.31
CA ALA A 262 -38.52 -80.33 -17.34
C ALA A 262 -38.93 -79.74 -18.73
N ILE A 263 -38.55 -80.27 -19.90
CA ILE A 263 -38.23 -81.64 -20.37
C ILE A 263 -37.30 -81.59 -21.62
N ASP A 264 -36.43 -82.61 -21.74
CA ASP A 264 -35.77 -83.27 -22.89
C ASP A 264 -35.46 -82.61 -24.26
N GLY A 265 -34.23 -82.85 -24.73
CA GLY A 265 -34.00 -83.73 -25.89
C GLY A 265 -33.53 -83.12 -27.22
N ALA A 266 -32.29 -83.45 -27.63
CA ALA A 266 -31.75 -83.72 -28.99
C ALA A 266 -30.27 -83.27 -29.08
N SER A 267 -29.27 -84.16 -29.05
CA SER A 267 -28.78 -85.10 -30.08
C SER A 267 -27.90 -84.47 -31.18
N MET A 268 -26.65 -84.96 -31.23
CA MET A 268 -25.73 -85.13 -32.38
C MET A 268 -25.49 -83.97 -33.36
N VAL A 269 -24.24 -83.50 -33.48
CA VAL A 269 -23.22 -83.96 -34.47
C VAL A 269 -21.83 -83.62 -33.91
#